data_AF-A0A9N7RKP5-F1
#
_entry.id   AF-A0A9N7RKP5-F1
#
_cell.length_a   1.000
_cell.length_b   1.000
_cell.length_c   1.000
_cell.angle_alpha   90.00
_cell.angle_beta   90.00
_cell.angle_gamma   90.00
#
_symmetry.space_group_name_H-M   'P 1'
#
loop_
_entity.id
_entity.type
_entity.pdbx_description
1 polymer ?
#
loop_
_entity_poly.entity_id
_entity_poly.type
_entity_poly.pdbx_seq_one_letter_code
_entity_poly.pdbx_strand_id
1 'polypeptide(L)'
;MASFAASPVSFAPSSCSLNQNQVSNLRKASFSFSGKAFPSHRLPALRFKVACAAKPETVKKVVEIVKSQLALDLDLDVSAETKFATLGADSLDTVEIVMGLEEEFGISVEEESAQSIATIQDAADLIDKLLEKK
;
A
#
# COMPACT_ATOMS: atom_id res chain seq x y z
N MET A 1 12.98 -9.10 61.51
CA MET A 1 11.79 -9.48 60.73
C MET A 1 11.19 -8.22 60.14
N ALA A 2 11.54 -7.88 58.91
CA ALA A 2 11.09 -6.66 58.22
C ALA A 2 10.14 -7.07 57.10
N SER A 3 8.87 -6.65 57.19
CA SER A 3 7.82 -6.97 56.22
C SER A 3 7.78 -5.92 55.12
N PHE A 4 7.96 -6.38 53.88
CA PHE A 4 7.76 -5.59 52.67
C PHE A 4 6.27 -5.49 52.36
N ALA A 5 5.74 -4.27 52.31
CA ALA A 5 4.39 -3.99 51.82
C ALA A 5 4.44 -3.77 50.30
N ALA A 6 3.82 -4.68 49.54
CA ALA A 6 3.62 -4.54 48.10
C ALA A 6 2.14 -4.17 47.84
N SER A 7 1.91 -3.02 47.21
CA SER A 7 0.59 -2.58 46.75
C SER A 7 0.41 -2.96 45.28
N PRO A 8 -0.62 -3.74 44.88
CA PRO A 8 -0.96 -3.89 43.48
C PRO A 8 -1.86 -2.75 43.00
N VAL A 9 -1.46 -2.15 41.89
CA VAL A 9 -2.22 -1.18 41.09
C VAL A 9 -3.47 -1.87 40.54
N SER A 10 -4.64 -1.33 40.90
CA SER A 10 -5.92 -1.78 40.37
C SER A 10 -6.14 -1.21 38.97
N PHE A 11 -6.20 -2.09 37.96
CA PHE A 11 -6.56 -1.74 36.60
C PHE A 11 -8.06 -2.01 36.43
N ALA A 12 -8.87 -0.95 36.42
CA ALA A 12 -10.29 -1.06 36.11
C ALA A 12 -10.50 -0.97 34.58
N PRO A 13 -11.24 -1.90 33.96
CA PRO A 13 -11.66 -1.75 32.58
C PRO A 13 -12.77 -0.70 32.48
N SER A 14 -12.63 0.23 31.53
CA SER A 14 -13.63 1.25 31.23
C SER A 14 -14.81 0.61 30.53
N SER A 15 -15.94 0.48 31.24
CA SER A 15 -17.22 0.06 30.68
C SER A 15 -17.85 1.25 29.94
N CYS A 16 -17.80 1.25 28.61
CA CYS A 16 -18.55 2.21 27.80
C CYS A 16 -20.06 1.93 27.95
N SER A 17 -20.74 2.79 28.71
CA SER A 17 -22.19 2.85 28.81
C SER A 17 -22.78 3.44 27.52
N LEU A 18 -23.52 2.62 26.76
CA LEU A 18 -24.24 3.02 25.56
C LEU A 18 -25.57 3.67 25.99
N ASN A 19 -25.61 5.00 25.99
CA ASN A 19 -26.83 5.76 26.28
C ASN A 19 -27.66 5.94 25.00
N GLN A 20 -28.87 5.42 25.05
CA GLN A 20 -29.94 5.58 24.08
C GLN A 20 -30.72 6.86 24.39
N ASN A 21 -30.62 7.89 23.55
CA ASN A 21 -31.78 8.49 22.86
C ASN A 21 -31.49 9.82 22.15
N GLN A 22 -32.19 9.96 21.02
CA GLN A 22 -32.64 11.19 20.35
C GLN A 22 -31.61 12.12 19.71
N VAL A 23 -31.58 12.07 18.37
CA VAL A 23 -31.44 13.28 17.54
C VAL A 23 -32.50 13.25 16.44
N SER A 24 -33.09 14.40 16.21
CA SER A 24 -34.33 14.67 15.48
C SER A 24 -34.14 14.95 13.98
N ASN A 25 -35.22 14.65 13.23
CA ASN A 25 -35.66 15.24 11.97
C ASN A 25 -34.83 15.04 10.68
N LEU A 26 -34.93 13.85 10.09
CA LEU A 26 -34.75 13.64 8.65
C LEU A 26 -35.98 14.16 7.88
N ARG A 27 -35.81 15.29 7.18
CA ARG A 27 -36.71 15.66 6.07
C ARG A 27 -36.56 14.62 4.96
N LYS A 28 -37.52 13.70 4.91
CA LYS A 28 -37.80 12.86 3.74
C LYS A 28 -38.12 13.76 2.54
N ALA A 29 -37.24 13.78 1.54
CA ALA A 29 -37.61 14.14 0.18
C ALA A 29 -37.89 12.83 -0.57
N SER A 30 -39.18 12.54 -0.76
CA SER A 30 -39.68 11.47 -1.61
C SER A 30 -39.64 11.93 -3.06
N PHE A 31 -38.71 11.42 -3.86
CA PHE A 31 -38.81 11.46 -5.31
C PHE A 31 -39.53 10.18 -5.78
N SER A 32 -40.82 10.33 -6.09
CA SER A 32 -41.57 9.31 -6.82
C SER A 32 -41.17 9.42 -8.29
N PHE A 33 -40.39 8.47 -8.78
CA PHE A 33 -40.26 8.27 -10.22
C PHE A 33 -40.66 6.83 -10.55
N SER A 34 -41.90 6.71 -11.04
CA SER A 34 -42.49 5.46 -11.49
C SER A 34 -41.76 4.88 -12.69
N GLY A 35 -41.42 3.60 -12.58
CA GLY A 35 -41.49 2.64 -13.69
C GLY A 35 -40.31 2.63 -14.66
N LYS A 36 -39.46 1.60 -14.54
CA LYS A 36 -39.48 0.38 -15.38
C LYS A 36 -38.36 -0.56 -14.91
N ALA A 37 -38.69 -1.84 -14.78
CA ALA A 37 -37.78 -2.90 -14.35
C ALA A 37 -36.69 -3.16 -15.41
N PHE A 38 -35.44 -3.27 -14.97
CA PHE A 38 -34.33 -3.76 -15.79
C PHE A 38 -33.79 -5.07 -15.18
N PRO A 39 -33.44 -6.08 -16.00
CA PRO A 39 -33.11 -7.40 -15.52
C PRO A 39 -31.70 -7.43 -14.90
N SER A 40 -31.56 -8.27 -13.87
CA SER A 40 -30.31 -8.61 -13.20
C SER A 40 -29.33 -9.25 -14.18
N HIS A 41 -28.34 -8.48 -14.65
CA HIS A 41 -27.12 -9.02 -15.23
C HIS A 41 -25.97 -8.69 -14.26
N ARG A 42 -25.50 -9.71 -13.55
CA ARG A 42 -24.24 -9.67 -12.80
C ARG A 42 -23.11 -9.37 -13.79
N LEU A 43 -22.62 -8.15 -13.78
CA LEU A 43 -21.33 -7.84 -14.39
C LEU A 43 -20.24 -8.37 -13.45
N PRO A 44 -19.23 -9.13 -13.94
CA PRO A 44 -18.02 -9.29 -13.15
C PRO A 44 -17.44 -7.90 -12.94
N ALA A 45 -17.05 -7.60 -11.70
CA ALA A 45 -16.30 -6.39 -11.40
C ALA A 45 -15.04 -6.39 -12.28
N LEU A 46 -15.07 -5.66 -13.39
CA LEU A 46 -13.88 -5.35 -14.17
C LEU A 46 -13.05 -4.44 -13.29
N ARG A 47 -12.19 -5.09 -12.49
CA ARG A 47 -11.05 -4.47 -11.83
C ARG A 47 -10.20 -3.91 -12.96
N PHE A 48 -10.38 -2.62 -13.26
CA PHE A 48 -9.53 -1.86 -14.16
C PHE A 48 -8.09 -1.99 -13.63
N LYS A 49 -7.36 -2.99 -14.12
CA LYS A 49 -5.90 -2.99 -14.08
C LYS A 49 -5.48 -2.09 -15.22
N VAL A 50 -5.30 -0.81 -14.92
CA VAL A 50 -4.51 0.07 -15.79
C VAL A 50 -3.08 -0.42 -15.61
N ALA A 51 -2.59 -1.19 -16.59
CA ALA A 51 -1.21 -1.60 -16.65
C ALA A 51 -0.40 -0.50 -17.34
N CYS A 52 0.54 0.04 -16.57
CA CYS A 52 1.80 0.67 -17.00
C CYS A 52 1.69 2.07 -17.62
N ALA A 53 2.05 3.08 -16.82
CA ALA A 53 2.55 4.36 -17.33
C ALA A 53 4.09 4.32 -17.52
N ALA A 54 4.80 3.46 -16.77
CA ALA A 54 6.25 3.36 -16.84
C ALA A 54 6.79 2.74 -18.15
N LYS A 55 7.98 3.22 -18.54
CA LYS A 55 8.78 2.71 -19.65
C LYS A 55 9.23 1.27 -19.34
N PRO A 56 9.14 0.35 -20.32
CA PRO A 56 9.51 -1.04 -20.12
C PRO A 56 11.01 -1.24 -19.82
N GLU A 57 11.85 -0.26 -20.19
CA GLU A 57 13.29 -0.27 -19.88
C GLU A 57 13.55 0.01 -18.38
N THR A 58 12.82 0.95 -17.80
CA THR A 58 12.93 1.30 -16.36
C THR A 58 12.55 0.09 -15.51
N VAL A 59 11.46 -0.59 -15.83
CA VAL A 59 11.01 -1.80 -15.10
C VAL A 59 12.09 -2.88 -15.10
N LYS A 60 12.75 -3.13 -16.25
CA LYS A 60 13.82 -4.15 -16.34
C LYS A 60 15.00 -3.82 -15.44
N LYS A 61 15.46 -2.56 -15.46
CA LYS A 61 16.54 -2.09 -14.60
C LYS A 61 16.19 -2.22 -13.11
N VAL A 62 14.96 -1.86 -12.73
CA VAL A 62 14.49 -2.02 -11.35
C VAL A 62 14.54 -3.50 -10.95
N VAL A 63 14.05 -4.41 -11.80
CA VAL A 63 14.10 -5.85 -11.54
C VAL A 63 15.55 -6.35 -11.37
N GLU A 64 16.49 -5.89 -12.21
CA GLU A 64 17.90 -6.26 -12.11
C GLU A 64 18.52 -5.83 -10.77
N ILE A 65 18.28 -4.59 -10.34
CA ILE A 65 18.78 -4.08 -9.05
C ILE A 65 18.18 -4.89 -7.89
N VAL A 66 16.87 -5.14 -7.93
CA VAL A 66 16.19 -5.90 -6.87
C VAL A 66 16.73 -7.32 -6.77
N LYS A 67 16.97 -8.00 -7.91
CA LYS A 67 17.59 -9.33 -7.93
C LYS A 67 19.01 -9.30 -7.36
N SER A 68 19.78 -8.26 -7.68
CA SER A 68 21.14 -8.10 -7.16
C SER A 68 21.18 -7.87 -5.66
N GLN A 69 20.29 -7.02 -5.12
CA GLN A 69 20.28 -6.70 -3.68
C GLN A 69 19.74 -7.86 -2.84
N LEU A 70 18.68 -8.52 -3.30
CA LEU A 70 18.07 -9.66 -2.58
C LEU A 70 18.76 -11.00 -2.86
N ALA A 71 19.86 -11.01 -3.62
CA ALA A 71 20.60 -12.20 -4.05
C ALA A 71 19.67 -13.31 -4.60
N LEU A 72 18.68 -12.91 -5.41
CA LEU A 72 17.69 -13.81 -6.01
C LEU A 72 18.25 -14.46 -7.27
N ASP A 73 17.85 -15.70 -7.54
CA ASP A 73 18.25 -16.41 -8.75
C ASP A 73 17.77 -15.68 -10.01
N LEU A 74 18.62 -15.69 -11.05
CA LEU A 74 18.31 -15.08 -12.35
C LEU A 74 17.05 -15.70 -12.98
N ASP A 75 16.82 -16.98 -12.69
CA ASP A 75 15.70 -17.79 -13.17
C ASP A 75 14.37 -17.47 -12.47
N LEU A 76 14.37 -16.69 -11.38
CA LEU A 76 13.12 -16.25 -10.75
C LEU A 76 12.43 -15.23 -11.64
N ASP A 77 11.22 -15.58 -12.08
CA ASP A 77 10.36 -14.68 -12.85
C ASP A 77 9.77 -13.60 -11.94
N VAL A 78 10.40 -12.43 -11.99
CA VAL A 78 9.98 -11.24 -11.27
C VAL A 78 9.20 -10.35 -12.24
N SER A 79 7.88 -10.28 -12.04
CA SER A 79 6.98 -9.44 -12.85
C SER A 79 6.78 -8.05 -12.24
N ALA A 80 6.33 -7.07 -13.02
CA ALA A 80 6.04 -5.72 -12.54
C ALA A 80 5.02 -5.69 -11.38
N GLU A 81 4.05 -6.59 -11.38
CA GLU A 81 3.04 -6.70 -10.33
C GLU A 81 3.54 -7.37 -9.04
N THR A 82 4.78 -7.88 -9.03
CA THR A 82 5.34 -8.53 -7.84
C THR A 82 5.61 -7.51 -6.75
N LYS A 83 5.33 -7.93 -5.51
CA LYS A 83 5.55 -7.10 -4.32
C LYS A 83 6.90 -7.41 -3.71
N PHE A 84 7.57 -6.38 -3.20
CA PHE A 84 8.84 -6.53 -2.47
C PHE A 84 8.71 -7.49 -1.29
N ALA A 85 7.62 -7.40 -0.53
CA ALA A 85 7.34 -8.32 0.58
C ALA A 85 7.17 -9.79 0.13
N THR A 86 6.76 -10.06 -1.11
CA THR A 86 6.63 -11.43 -1.64
C THR A 86 7.98 -12.00 -2.07
N LEU A 87 8.92 -11.14 -2.43
CA LEU A 87 10.31 -11.49 -2.71
C LEU A 87 11.14 -11.68 -1.43
N GLY A 88 10.55 -11.42 -0.26
CA GLY A 88 11.22 -11.53 1.03
C GLY A 88 12.03 -10.30 1.42
N ALA A 89 11.84 -9.17 0.73
CA ALA A 89 12.47 -7.91 1.12
C ALA A 89 11.90 -7.44 2.46
N ASP A 90 12.77 -7.20 3.43
CA ASP A 90 12.46 -6.55 4.69
C ASP A 90 12.57 -5.00 4.55
N SER A 91 12.21 -4.31 5.62
CA SER A 91 12.35 -2.87 5.80
C SER A 91 13.77 -2.35 5.53
N LEU A 92 14.82 -3.10 5.90
CA LEU A 92 16.21 -2.74 5.57
C LEU A 92 16.52 -2.91 4.09
N ASP A 93 16.13 -4.05 3.50
CA ASP A 93 16.36 -4.33 2.09
C ASP A 93 15.69 -3.28 1.19
N THR A 94 14.51 -2.81 1.58
CA THR A 94 13.78 -1.76 0.86
C THR A 94 14.57 -0.46 0.82
N VAL A 95 15.25 -0.09 1.91
CA VAL A 95 16.12 1.10 1.95
C VAL A 95 17.33 0.92 1.04
N GLU A 96 17.99 -0.24 1.07
CA GLU A 96 19.15 -0.53 0.22
C GLU A 96 18.79 -0.52 -1.27
N ILE A 97 17.64 -1.10 -1.64
CA ILE A 97 17.11 -1.08 -3.00
C ILE A 97 16.85 0.37 -3.45
N VAL A 98 16.20 1.18 -2.62
CA VAL A 98 15.89 2.58 -2.95
C VAL A 98 17.16 3.39 -3.16
N MET A 99 18.16 3.23 -2.28
CA MET A 99 19.47 3.88 -2.44
C MET A 99 20.16 3.47 -3.75
N GLY A 100 20.12 2.18 -4.12
CA GLY A 100 20.67 1.70 -5.39
C GLY A 100 19.94 2.26 -6.61
N LEU A 101 18.62 2.43 -6.52
CA LEU A 101 17.81 3.05 -7.58
C LEU A 101 18.12 4.55 -7.70
N GLU A 102 18.29 5.27 -6.59
CA GLU A 102 18.71 6.67 -6.59
C GLU A 102 20.07 6.86 -7.25
N GLU A 103 21.04 5.97 -6.95
CA GLU A 103 22.38 6.02 -7.55
C GLU A 103 22.38 5.67 -9.04
N GLU A 104 21.68 4.59 -9.46
CA GLU A 104 21.63 4.15 -10.87
C GLU A 104 20.96 5.19 -11.79
N PHE A 105 19.85 5.79 -11.34
CA PHE A 105 19.11 6.78 -12.13
C PHE A 105 19.53 8.23 -11.80
N GLY A 106 20.41 8.40 -10.81
CA GLY A 106 20.87 9.68 -10.27
C GLY A 106 19.76 10.54 -9.65
N ILE A 107 18.58 9.98 -9.36
CA ILE A 107 17.40 10.70 -8.84
C ILE A 107 17.44 10.83 -7.31
N SER A 108 16.53 11.62 -6.75
CA SER A 108 16.28 11.66 -5.31
C SER A 108 14.82 11.33 -5.07
N VAL A 109 14.58 10.26 -4.31
CA VAL A 109 13.27 9.76 -3.93
C VAL A 109 13.03 10.15 -2.48
N GLU A 110 11.90 10.77 -2.18
CA GLU A 110 11.55 11.07 -0.79
C GLU A 110 11.28 9.78 -0.01
N GLU A 111 11.72 9.73 1.25
CA GLU A 111 11.58 8.55 2.10
C GLU A 111 10.12 8.12 2.27
N GLU A 112 9.19 9.07 2.39
CA GLU A 112 7.74 8.78 2.46
C GLU A 112 7.23 8.10 1.18
N SER A 113 7.71 8.56 0.02
CA SER A 113 7.35 7.96 -1.27
C SER A 113 7.95 6.57 -1.39
N ALA A 114 9.19 6.38 -0.96
CA ALA A 114 9.92 5.11 -0.96
C ALA A 114 9.24 4.05 -0.06
N GLN A 115 8.77 4.43 1.13
CA GLN A 115 8.05 3.54 2.03
C GLN A 115 6.65 3.15 1.50
N SER A 116 6.06 4.00 0.65
CA SER A 116 4.77 3.74 0.01
C SER A 116 4.86 2.76 -1.18
N ILE A 117 6.08 2.46 -1.65
CA ILE A 117 6.30 1.56 -2.78
C ILE A 117 6.05 0.11 -2.34
N ALA A 118 4.96 -0.48 -2.84
CA ALA A 118 4.62 -1.88 -2.55
C ALA A 118 5.04 -2.84 -3.65
N THR A 119 5.03 -2.40 -4.91
CA THR A 119 5.33 -3.23 -6.10
C THR A 119 6.46 -2.66 -6.95
N ILE A 120 7.08 -3.53 -7.75
CA ILE A 120 8.12 -3.13 -8.72
C ILE A 120 7.58 -2.12 -9.72
N GLN A 121 6.32 -2.26 -10.11
CA GLN A 121 5.65 -1.31 -10.97
C GLN A 121 5.55 0.08 -10.34
N ASP A 122 5.17 0.17 -9.06
CA ASP A 122 5.11 1.44 -8.34
C ASP A 122 6.48 2.13 -8.32
N ALA A 123 7.56 1.36 -8.13
CA ALA A 123 8.93 1.87 -8.14
C ALA A 123 9.30 2.45 -9.52
N ALA A 124 9.04 1.69 -10.58
CA ALA A 124 9.32 2.12 -11.94
C ALA A 124 8.51 3.38 -12.33
N ASP A 125 7.23 3.42 -11.96
CA ASP A 125 6.35 4.57 -12.22
C ASP A 125 6.84 5.82 -11.46
N LEU A 126 7.37 5.68 -10.24
CA LEU A 126 7.95 6.80 -9.49
C LEU A 126 9.25 7.30 -10.12
N ILE A 127 10.13 6.38 -10.52
CA ILE A 127 11.39 6.72 -11.18
C ILE A 127 11.11 7.51 -12.47
N ASP A 128 10.20 7.02 -13.31
CA ASP A 128 9.88 7.70 -14.56
C ASP A 128 9.32 9.11 -14.33
N LYS A 129 8.46 9.30 -13.31
CA LYS A 129 7.96 10.64 -12.93
C LYS A 129 9.06 11.58 -12.46
N LEU A 130 10.09 11.06 -11.78
CA LEU A 130 11.22 11.86 -11.30
C LEU A 130 12.20 12.17 -12.45
N LEU A 131 12.36 11.25 -13.40
CA LEU A 131 13.14 11.47 -14.61
C LEU A 131 12.52 12.52 -15.53
N GLU A 132 11.19 12.59 -15.61
CA GLU A 132 10.49 13.63 -16.39
C GLU A 132 10.58 15.03 -15.76
N LYS A 133 10.85 15.11 -14.45
CA LYS A 133 10.97 16.37 -13.71
C LYS A 133 12.39 16.93 -13.67
N LYS A 134 13.37 16.19 -14.19
CA LYS A 134 14.75 16.62 -14.36
C LYS A 134 14.96 17.29 -15.72
#